data_AF-A0A1C3XMG3-F1
#
_entry.id   AF-A0A1C3XMG3-F1
#
_cell.length_a   1.000
_cell.length_b   1.000
_cell.length_c   1.000
_cell.angle_alpha   90.00
_cell.angle_beta   90.00
_cell.angle_gamma   90.00
#
_symmetry.space_group_name_H-M   'P 1'
#
loop_
_entity.id
_entity.type
_entity.pdbx_description
1 polymer ?
#
loop_
_entity_poly.entity_id
_entity_poly.type
_entity_poly.pdbx_seq_one_letter_code
_entity_poly.pdbx_strand_id
1 'polypeptide(L)'
;MQCTYCKRETRPARLVRLNDPLTRTDDHVVPLGRGGLDTKENRVPACLRCNSIKGDMMPDEWAAYMAANPMWWTLTRYQRHLQSISKKPLPMAHSAYILKHGKKAYREWVAVGCPT
;
A
#
# COMPACT_ATOMS: atom_id res chain seq x y z
N MET A 1 7.12 11.51 -15.51
CA MET A 1 7.84 10.25 -15.19
C MET A 1 6.94 9.41 -14.30
N GLN A 2 6.80 8.12 -14.60
CA GLN A 2 5.88 7.21 -13.91
C GLN A 2 6.57 6.49 -12.74
N CYS A 3 5.79 6.11 -11.74
CA CYS A 3 6.26 5.28 -10.64
C CYS A 3 6.43 3.83 -11.11
N THR A 4 7.57 3.22 -10.79
CA THR A 4 7.89 1.84 -11.17
C THR A 4 6.90 0.82 -10.63
N TYR A 5 6.33 1.04 -9.45
CA TYR A 5 5.45 0.09 -8.78
C TYR A 5 3.97 0.27 -9.16
N CYS A 6 3.38 1.44 -8.90
CA CYS A 6 1.96 1.68 -9.17
C CYS A 6 1.66 2.15 -10.60
N LYS A 7 2.69 2.41 -11.43
CA LYS A 7 2.59 2.91 -12.81
C LYS A 7 1.88 4.27 -12.98
N ARG A 8 1.45 4.91 -11.89
CA ARG A 8 0.88 6.27 -11.92
C ARG A 8 1.95 7.32 -12.16
N GLU A 9 1.52 8.45 -12.69
CA GLU A 9 2.38 9.63 -12.82
C GLU A 9 2.80 10.16 -11.45
N THR A 10 4.10 10.40 -11.32
CA THR A 10 4.66 11.05 -10.14
C THR A 10 4.63 12.56 -10.30
N ARG A 11 4.45 13.26 -9.18
CA ARG A 11 4.47 14.72 -9.12
C ARG A 11 5.85 15.17 -8.62
N PRO A 12 6.51 16.12 -9.29
CA PRO A 12 7.79 16.63 -8.79
C PRO A 12 7.58 17.34 -7.45
N ALA A 13 8.50 17.13 -6.50
CA ALA A 13 8.40 17.62 -5.13
C ALA A 13 8.12 19.14 -5.03
N ARG A 14 8.64 19.93 -5.98
CA ARG A 14 8.42 21.40 -6.04
C ARG A 14 6.97 21.82 -6.30
N LEU A 15 6.11 20.91 -6.79
CA LEU A 15 4.72 21.22 -7.19
C LEU A 15 3.68 20.71 -6.19
N VAL A 16 4.11 20.10 -5.08
CA VAL A 16 3.20 19.45 -4.13
C VAL A 16 3.46 19.90 -2.70
N ARG A 17 2.43 19.75 -1.85
CA ARG A 17 2.60 19.94 -0.40
C ARG A 17 3.52 18.84 0.15
N LEU A 18 4.17 19.12 1.28
CA LEU A 18 4.91 18.13 2.06
C LEU A 18 4.06 16.87 2.27
N ASN A 19 4.66 15.70 2.02
CA ASN A 19 4.04 14.39 2.15
C ASN A 19 2.90 14.06 1.16
N ASP A 20 2.82 14.69 -0.01
CA ASP A 20 1.91 14.22 -1.06
C ASP A 20 2.26 12.77 -1.48
N PRO A 21 1.29 11.83 -1.49
CA PRO A 21 1.55 10.42 -1.76
C PRO A 21 2.09 10.13 -3.17
N LEU A 22 1.88 11.05 -4.12
CA LEU A 22 2.37 10.97 -5.49
C LEU A 22 3.68 11.75 -5.70
N THR A 23 4.26 12.34 -4.65
CA THR A 23 5.59 12.98 -4.72
C THR A 23 6.61 12.01 -5.31
N ARG A 24 7.37 12.45 -6.31
CA ARG A 24 8.44 11.68 -6.93
C ARG A 24 9.61 11.52 -5.96
N THR A 25 10.02 10.28 -5.74
CA THR A 25 11.20 9.87 -4.98
C THR A 25 12.00 8.86 -5.80
N ASP A 26 13.24 8.59 -5.38
CA ASP A 26 14.05 7.50 -5.91
C ASP A 26 14.07 6.37 -4.88
N ASP A 27 13.79 5.14 -5.31
CA ASP A 27 13.79 3.94 -4.47
C ASP A 27 14.92 3.01 -4.88
N HIS A 28 15.56 2.36 -3.91
CA HIS A 28 16.54 1.31 -4.15
C HIS A 28 15.85 -0.05 -4.30
N VAL A 29 15.91 -0.66 -5.48
CA VAL A 29 15.29 -1.96 -5.79
C VAL A 29 15.71 -3.01 -4.77
N VAL A 30 17.02 -3.14 -4.53
CA VAL A 30 17.59 -3.83 -3.38
C VAL A 30 17.90 -2.79 -2.29
N PRO A 31 17.30 -2.88 -1.09
CA PRO A 31 17.54 -1.92 -0.02
C PRO A 31 19.02 -1.87 0.39
N LEU A 32 19.52 -0.67 0.70
CA LEU A 32 20.91 -0.47 1.15
C LEU A 32 21.22 -1.31 2.41
N GLY A 33 20.29 -1.36 3.37
CA GLY A 33 20.42 -2.15 4.60
C GLY A 33 20.43 -3.67 4.38
N ARG A 34 20.14 -4.15 3.16
CA ARG A 34 20.15 -5.57 2.78
C ARG A 34 21.19 -5.88 1.70
N GLY A 35 22.24 -5.06 1.61
CA GLY A 35 23.36 -5.27 0.67
C GLY A 35 23.16 -4.64 -0.70
N GLY A 36 22.12 -3.82 -0.89
CA GLY A 36 21.95 -3.03 -2.10
C GLY A 36 23.01 -1.94 -2.23
N LEU A 37 23.44 -1.67 -3.45
CA LEU A 37 24.41 -0.61 -3.75
C LEU A 37 23.72 0.69 -4.13
N ASP A 38 24.37 1.80 -3.84
CA ASP A 38 23.85 3.12 -4.20
C ASP A 38 24.21 3.52 -5.63
N THR A 39 23.71 2.76 -6.61
CA THR A 39 24.00 2.97 -8.04
C THR A 39 22.75 3.34 -8.83
N LYS A 40 22.93 3.89 -10.04
CA LYS A 40 21.82 4.26 -10.92
C LYS A 40 20.99 3.04 -11.34
N GLU A 41 21.63 1.88 -11.44
CA GLU A 41 21.01 0.61 -11.83
C GLU A 41 20.13 0.04 -10.71
N ASN A 42 20.48 0.33 -9.45
CA ASN A 42 19.68 -0.07 -8.30
C ASN A 42 18.61 0.97 -7.92
N ARG A 43 18.62 2.18 -8.51
CA ARG A 43 17.65 3.24 -8.22
C ARG A 43 16.55 3.29 -9.29
N VAL A 44 15.30 3.33 -8.85
CA VAL A 44 14.14 3.45 -9.73
C VAL A 44 13.21 4.58 -9.31
N PRO A 45 12.53 5.25 -10.25
CA PRO A 45 11.57 6.29 -9.89
C PRO A 45 10.36 5.66 -9.18
N ALA A 46 10.03 6.19 -8.01
CA ALA A 46 8.90 5.77 -7.20
C ALA A 46 8.08 6.97 -6.75
N CYS A 47 6.81 6.73 -6.38
CA CYS A 47 6.06 7.72 -5.63
C CYS A 47 6.28 7.50 -4.14
N LEU A 48 6.23 8.56 -3.34
CA LEU A 48 6.46 8.53 -1.89
C LEU A 48 5.66 7.41 -1.22
N ARG A 49 4.39 7.25 -1.60
CA ARG A 49 3.54 6.19 -1.03
C ARG A 49 4.01 4.77 -1.37
N CYS A 50 4.42 4.50 -2.61
CA CYS A 50 4.93 3.16 -2.95
C CYS A 50 6.23 2.89 -2.21
N ASN A 51 7.16 3.84 -2.27
CA ASN A 51 8.47 3.73 -1.63
C ASN A 51 8.32 3.49 -0.12
N SER A 52 7.45 4.24 0.57
CA SER A 52 7.18 4.01 2.00
C SER A 52 6.52 2.67 2.32
N ILE A 53 5.75 2.07 1.41
CA ILE A 53 5.15 0.74 1.62
C ILE A 53 6.18 -0.34 1.32
N LYS A 54 6.99 -0.18 0.26
CA LYS A 54 8.08 -1.08 -0.08
C LYS A 54 9.07 -1.20 1.10
N GLY A 55 9.52 -0.06 1.62
CA GLY A 55 10.53 -0.02 2.67
C GLY A 55 11.73 -0.90 2.33
N ASP A 56 12.10 -1.78 3.27
CA ASP A 56 13.22 -2.71 3.13
C ASP A 56 12.85 -4.07 2.50
N MET A 57 11.69 -4.15 1.81
CA MET A 57 11.34 -5.36 1.07
C MET A 57 12.30 -5.58 -0.11
N MET A 58 12.77 -6.82 -0.24
CA MET A 58 13.44 -7.32 -1.43
C MET A 58 12.45 -7.40 -2.60
N PRO A 59 12.93 -7.45 -3.86
CA PRO A 59 12.04 -7.53 -5.03
C PRO A 59 11.02 -8.67 -4.95
N ASP A 60 11.42 -9.84 -4.47
CA ASP A 60 10.54 -11.01 -4.33
C ASP A 60 9.49 -10.82 -3.22
N GLU A 61 9.89 -10.24 -2.10
CA GLU A 61 8.99 -9.90 -0.99
C GLU A 61 7.97 -8.84 -1.43
N TRP A 62 8.40 -7.84 -2.21
CA TRP A 62 7.52 -6.86 -2.80
C TRP A 62 6.53 -7.50 -3.78
N ALA A 63 6.99 -8.42 -4.63
CA ALA A 63 6.12 -9.15 -5.55
C ALA A 63 5.07 -9.98 -4.79
N ALA A 64 5.47 -10.66 -3.73
CA ALA A 64 4.57 -11.39 -2.85
C ALA A 64 3.55 -10.46 -2.16
N TYR A 65 4.00 -9.30 -1.66
CA TYR A 65 3.12 -8.29 -1.07
C TYR A 65 2.08 -7.80 -2.09
N MET A 66 2.49 -7.53 -3.31
CA MET A 66 1.59 -7.09 -4.40
C MET A 66 0.56 -8.17 -4.77
N ALA A 67 0.99 -9.43 -4.84
CA ALA A 67 0.10 -10.56 -5.11
C ALA A 67 -0.94 -10.74 -4.00
N ALA A 68 -0.54 -10.56 -2.74
CA ALA A 68 -1.45 -10.61 -1.60
C ALA A 68 -2.34 -9.35 -1.48
N ASN A 69 -1.91 -8.22 -2.05
CA ASN A 69 -2.59 -6.92 -1.94
C ASN A 69 -2.84 -6.29 -3.33
N PRO A 70 -3.68 -6.90 -4.18
CA PRO A 70 -3.88 -6.46 -5.56
C PRO A 70 -4.51 -5.06 -5.67
N MET A 71 -5.05 -4.51 -4.58
CA MET A 71 -5.59 -3.14 -4.52
C MET A 71 -4.88 -2.29 -3.46
N TRP A 72 -3.59 -2.52 -3.19
CA TRP A 72 -2.89 -1.82 -2.11
C TRP A 72 -2.98 -0.27 -2.23
N TRP A 73 -3.13 0.28 -3.44
CA TRP A 73 -3.29 1.73 -3.67
C TRP A 73 -4.63 2.29 -3.17
N THR A 74 -5.64 1.45 -2.91
CA THR A 74 -6.88 1.86 -2.24
C THR A 74 -6.74 1.88 -0.72
N LEU A 75 -5.64 1.32 -0.18
CA LEU A 75 -5.42 1.28 1.26
C LEU A 75 -5.04 2.67 1.80
N THR A 76 -6.05 3.48 2.11
CA THR A 76 -5.87 4.83 2.66
C THR A 76 -5.13 4.77 4.01
N ARG A 77 -4.63 5.92 4.48
CA ARG A 77 -3.95 6.10 5.77
C ARG A 77 -4.64 5.39 6.95
N TYR A 78 -5.95 5.17 6.85
CA TYR A 78 -6.80 4.45 7.79
C TYR A 78 -6.40 2.97 8.01
N GLN A 79 -5.97 2.24 6.97
CA GLN A 79 -5.67 0.81 7.10
C GLN A 79 -4.37 0.49 7.84
N ARG A 80 -3.34 1.34 7.72
CA ARG A 80 -2.09 1.18 8.51
C ARG A 80 -2.31 1.41 10.00
N HIS A 81 -3.15 2.39 10.36
CA HIS A 81 -3.54 2.63 11.75
C HIS A 81 -4.28 1.40 12.32
N LEU A 82 -5.24 0.85 11.58
CA LEU A 82 -5.95 -0.36 11.97
C LEU A 82 -5.03 -1.60 12.09
N GLN A 83 -4.08 -1.79 11.16
CA GLN A 83 -3.11 -2.90 11.22
C GLN A 83 -2.12 -2.78 12.38
N SER A 84 -1.73 -1.54 12.75
CA SER A 84 -0.84 -1.30 13.90
C SER A 84 -1.54 -1.48 15.27
N ILE A 85 -2.87 -1.45 15.30
CA ILE A 85 -3.67 -1.52 16.54
C ILE A 85 -4.34 -2.89 16.71
N SER A 86 -4.60 -3.62 15.62
CA SER A 86 -5.38 -4.86 15.65
C SER A 86 -4.59 -6.02 15.06
N LYS A 87 -4.19 -6.98 15.93
CA LYS A 87 -3.68 -8.31 15.52
C LYS A 87 -4.80 -9.23 14.99
N LYS A 88 -5.70 -8.71 14.15
CA LYS A 88 -6.82 -9.48 13.59
C LYS A 88 -6.80 -9.41 12.07
N PRO A 89 -7.08 -10.54 11.38
CA PRO A 89 -7.11 -10.55 9.92
C PRO A 89 -8.18 -9.58 9.43
N LEU A 90 -7.82 -8.77 8.43
CA LEU A 90 -8.74 -7.79 7.84
C LEU A 90 -9.97 -8.51 7.28
N PRO A 91 -11.20 -8.07 7.59
CA PRO A 91 -12.39 -8.70 7.05
C PRO A 91 -12.47 -8.40 5.55
N MET A 92 -13.06 -9.32 4.79
CA MET A 92 -13.41 -9.14 3.38
C MET A 92 -13.93 -7.71 3.12
N ALA A 93 -13.57 -7.13 1.97
CA ALA A 93 -14.07 -5.83 1.55
C ALA A 93 -15.58 -5.76 1.71
N HIS A 94 -16.10 -4.76 2.44
CA HIS A 94 -17.54 -4.65 2.76
C HIS A 94 -18.41 -4.65 1.50
N SER A 95 -17.88 -4.12 0.39
CA SER A 95 -18.49 -4.20 -0.93
C SER A 95 -18.74 -5.65 -1.38
N ALA A 96 -17.78 -6.56 -1.18
CA ALA A 96 -17.93 -7.98 -1.52
C ALA A 96 -18.93 -8.70 -0.59
N TYR A 97 -18.99 -8.34 0.69
CA TYR A 97 -19.97 -8.91 1.63
C TYR A 97 -21.40 -8.47 1.29
N ILE A 98 -21.60 -7.17 1.01
CA ILE A 98 -22.92 -6.64 0.62
C ILE A 98 -23.41 -7.25 -0.68
N LEU A 99 -22.51 -7.48 -1.65
CA LEU A 99 -22.85 -8.15 -2.91
C LEU A 99 -23.27 -9.61 -2.69
N LYS A 100 -22.63 -10.32 -1.77
CA LYS A 100 -22.89 -11.73 -1.50
C LYS A 100 -24.10 -11.98 -0.57
N HIS A 101 -24.33 -11.10 0.40
CA HIS A 101 -25.27 -11.33 1.51
C HIS A 101 -26.37 -10.26 1.62
N GLY A 102 -26.28 -9.18 0.85
CA GLY A 102 -27.28 -8.11 0.84
C GLY A 102 -27.13 -7.08 1.95
N LYS A 103 -27.73 -5.90 1.73
CA LYS A 103 -27.59 -4.73 2.61
C LYS A 103 -28.23 -4.91 3.99
N LYS A 104 -29.27 -5.74 4.11
CA LYS A 104 -29.96 -6.02 5.39
C LYS A 104 -29.07 -6.85 6.31
N ALA A 105 -28.52 -7.96 5.81
CA ALA A 105 -27.58 -8.81 6.54
C ALA A 105 -26.29 -8.08 6.92
N TYR A 106 -25.80 -7.16 6.07
CA TYR A 106 -24.66 -6.31 6.41
C TYR A 106 -24.96 -5.35 7.58
N ARG A 107 -26.15 -4.72 7.62
CA ARG A 107 -26.55 -3.83 8.72
C ARG A 107 -26.69 -4.58 10.04
N GLU A 108 -27.26 -5.78 10.00
CA GLU A 108 -27.37 -6.66 11.17
C GLU A 108 -25.98 -7.12 11.65
N TRP A 109 -25.10 -7.54 10.73
CA TRP A 109 -23.71 -7.95 11.02
C TRP A 109 -22.87 -6.82 11.66
N VAL A 110 -23.04 -5.58 11.21
CA VAL A 110 -22.39 -4.41 11.83
C VAL A 110 -23.00 -4.10 13.21
N ALA A 111 -24.29 -4.34 13.41
CA ALA A 111 -25.00 -4.03 14.65
C ALA A 111 -24.67 -4.97 15.81
N VAL A 112 -24.31 -6.24 15.55
CA VAL A 112 -23.93 -7.19 16.61
C VAL A 112 -22.47 -7.07 17.07
N GLY A 113 -21.66 -6.21 16.44
CA GLY A 113 -20.23 -6.11 16.72
C GLY A 113 -19.47 -7.33 16.20
N CYS A 114 -18.43 -7.09 15.40
CA CYS A 114 -17.64 -8.15 14.78
C CYS A 114 -17.09 -9.11 15.87
N PRO A 115 -17.42 -10.42 15.84
CA PRO A 115 -16.87 -11.37 16.80
C PRO A 115 -15.35 -11.36 16.67
N THR A 116 -14.71 -11.38 17.83
CA THR A 116 -13.29 -11.08 18.01
C THR A 116 -12.36 -12.03 17.28
#